data_AF-A0A950PC71-F1
#
_entry.id   AF-A0A950PC71-F1
#
_cell.length_a   1.000
_cell.length_b   1.000
_cell.length_c   1.000
_cell.angle_alpha   90.00
_cell.angle_beta   90.00
_cell.angle_gamma   90.00
#
_symmetry.space_group_name_H-M   'P 1'
#
loop_
_entity.id
_entity.type
_entity.pdbx_description
1 polymer ?
#
loop_
_entity_poly.entity_id
_entity_poly.type
_entity_poly.pdbx_seq_one_letter_code
_entity_poly.pdbx_strand_id
1 'polypeptide(L)'
;MVFVLYLAGLAVLIVVLALGLEFVQRRRTMPMGEPVTGRSEPLVASAAASASPAAASPAIAAPAAAMVPATAAGADRAQPVSAPWQPAARGGAVRDIVLIVAVALLALIALGSDWVFYRQLDEMRAARRAWLAPQSASSDKAPVVGRPFEVSVLTQNSGAEPATDIFTDAAPFTVALADAGSPSVDRKIRDALNRCLATKPGDHTRVIYPTASNANDRTVLSIKRELIDWDVLYGTKILVVPGCFAYRSAGQTHHSAFCFFYQHGFSNAENWPICQGGNYAD
;
A
#
# COMPACT_ATOMS: atom_id res chain seq x y z
N MET A 1 -3.28 -6.39 -4.61
CA MET A 1 -2.97 -7.78 -5.02
C MET A 1 -2.57 -8.69 -3.85
N VAL A 2 -1.68 -8.27 -2.94
CA VAL A 2 -1.18 -9.17 -1.86
C VAL A 2 -2.27 -9.67 -0.91
N PHE A 3 -3.27 -8.84 -0.57
CA PHE A 3 -4.42 -9.26 0.24
C PHE A 3 -5.23 -10.41 -0.39
N VAL A 4 -5.34 -10.43 -1.72
CA VAL A 4 -6.05 -11.48 -2.45
C VAL A 4 -5.28 -12.80 -2.40
N LEU A 5 -3.94 -12.74 -2.44
CA LEU A 5 -3.09 -13.93 -2.28
C LEU A 5 -3.15 -14.49 -0.86
N TYR A 6 -3.24 -13.63 0.16
CA TYR A 6 -3.42 -14.06 1.54
C TYR A 6 -4.76 -14.79 1.73
N LEU A 7 -5.86 -14.23 1.22
CA LEU A 7 -7.17 -14.88 1.28
C LEU A 7 -7.21 -16.20 0.51
N ALA A 8 -6.54 -16.26 -0.65
CA ALA A 8 -6.42 -17.50 -1.41
C ALA A 8 -5.62 -18.57 -0.63
N GLY A 9 -4.50 -18.19 0.00
CA GLY A 9 -3.71 -19.09 0.84
C GLY A 9 -4.51 -19.61 2.04
N LEU A 10 -5.29 -18.74 2.70
CA LEU A 10 -6.15 -19.12 3.81
C LEU A 10 -7.30 -20.06 3.37
N ALA A 11 -7.89 -19.82 2.20
CA ALA A 11 -8.89 -20.72 1.63
C ALA A 11 -8.32 -22.12 1.33
N VAL A 12 -7.12 -22.20 0.75
CA VAL A 12 -6.43 -23.48 0.51
C VAL A 12 -6.15 -24.22 1.82
N LEU A 13 -5.68 -23.51 2.86
CA LEU A 13 -5.45 -24.11 4.17
C LEU A 13 -6.75 -24.70 4.76
N ILE A 14 -7.87 -23.98 4.68
CA ILE A 14 -9.17 -24.45 5.16
C ILE A 14 -9.59 -25.74 4.43
N VAL A 15 -9.44 -25.79 3.10
CA VAL A 15 -9.77 -26.98 2.29
C VAL A 15 -8.91 -28.17 2.69
N VAL A 16 -7.61 -27.98 2.88
CA VAL A 16 -6.69 -29.05 3.32
C VAL A 16 -7.07 -29.58 4.70
N LEU A 17 -7.40 -28.70 5.64
CA LEU A 17 -7.87 -29.09 6.97
C LEU A 17 -9.20 -29.85 6.92
N ALA A 18 -10.15 -29.40 6.09
CA ALA A 18 -11.45 -30.05 5.92
C ALA A 18 -11.30 -31.47 5.34
N LEU A 19 -10.47 -31.64 4.30
CA LEU A 19 -10.18 -32.94 3.71
C LEU A 19 -9.44 -33.88 4.68
N GLY A 20 -8.51 -33.34 5.48
CA GLY A 20 -7.85 -34.08 6.54
C GLY A 20 -8.83 -34.59 7.61
N LEU A 21 -9.80 -33.76 8.01
CA LEU A 21 -10.84 -34.12 8.97
C LEU A 21 -11.79 -35.21 8.43
N GLU A 22 -12.25 -35.10 7.17
CA GLU A 22 -13.08 -36.14 6.55
C GLU A 22 -12.35 -37.48 6.48
N PHE A 23 -11.06 -37.47 6.14
CA PHE A 23 -10.25 -38.69 6.08
C PHE A 23 -10.13 -39.37 7.45
N VAL A 24 -9.94 -38.58 8.52
CA VAL A 24 -9.91 -39.10 9.89
C VAL A 24 -11.27 -39.66 10.30
N GLN A 25 -12.38 -38.98 9.95
CA GLN A 25 -13.73 -39.45 10.26
C GLN A 25 -14.07 -40.76 9.54
N ARG A 26 -13.74 -40.90 8.24
CA ARG A 26 -13.95 -42.16 7.49
C ARG A 26 -13.17 -43.34 8.05
N ARG A 27 -12.00 -43.10 8.67
CA ARG A 27 -11.25 -44.19 9.34
C ARG A 27 -11.92 -44.66 10.62
N ARG A 28 -12.69 -43.82 11.32
CA ARG A 28 -13.40 -44.20 12.55
C ARG A 28 -14.66 -45.02 12.28
N THR A 29 -15.21 -44.97 11.07
CA THR A 29 -16.45 -45.65 10.71
C THR A 29 -16.25 -46.98 9.97
N MET A 30 -15.03 -47.55 9.94
CA MET A 30 -14.88 -48.91 9.41
C MET A 30 -15.61 -49.89 10.35
N PRO A 31 -16.69 -50.55 9.88
CA PRO A 31 -17.44 -51.48 10.70
C PRO A 31 -16.55 -52.70 11.00
N MET A 32 -16.39 -53.02 12.29
CA MET A 32 -15.91 -54.34 12.70
C MET A 32 -16.90 -55.36 12.16
N GLY A 33 -16.37 -56.31 11.36
CA GLY A 33 -17.15 -57.17 10.47
C GLY A 33 -18.37 -57.82 11.11
N GLU A 34 -19.53 -57.55 10.53
CA GLU A 34 -20.75 -58.31 10.74
C GLU A 34 -20.79 -59.48 9.73
N PRO A 35 -21.14 -60.70 10.16
CA PRO A 35 -21.18 -61.86 9.28
C PRO A 35 -22.28 -61.74 8.22
N VAL A 36 -21.89 -62.14 7.00
CA VAL A 36 -22.71 -62.13 5.79
C VAL A 36 -23.87 -63.11 5.90
N THR A 37 -25.10 -62.60 5.90
CA THR A 37 -26.29 -63.37 5.48
C THR A 37 -27.05 -62.57 4.44
N GLY A 38 -27.14 -63.14 3.24
CA GLY A 38 -27.71 -62.48 2.07
C GLY A 38 -29.23 -62.36 2.11
N ARG A 39 -29.74 -61.38 1.36
CA ARG A 39 -31.03 -61.45 0.69
C ARG A 39 -31.09 -60.42 -0.43
N SER A 40 -31.25 -60.92 -1.64
CA SER A 40 -31.58 -60.18 -2.85
C SER A 40 -33.07 -59.82 -2.87
N GLU A 41 -33.43 -58.59 -3.29
CA GLU A 41 -34.70 -58.25 -3.96
C GLU A 41 -34.64 -56.80 -4.52
N PRO A 42 -35.55 -56.39 -5.43
CA PRO A 42 -35.17 -55.67 -6.65
C PRO A 42 -35.65 -54.20 -6.74
N LEU A 43 -35.17 -53.56 -7.82
CA LEU A 43 -35.43 -52.20 -8.31
C LEU A 43 -36.92 -51.79 -8.36
N VAL A 44 -37.17 -50.52 -8.04
CA VAL A 44 -38.20 -49.68 -8.70
C VAL A 44 -37.63 -48.29 -8.99
N ALA A 45 -37.89 -47.80 -10.21
CA ALA A 45 -37.41 -46.56 -10.79
C ALA A 45 -38.25 -45.32 -10.40
N SER A 46 -37.69 -44.11 -10.55
CA SER A 46 -38.43 -42.94 -11.06
C SER A 46 -37.48 -41.82 -11.50
N ALA A 47 -37.94 -41.07 -12.51
CA ALA A 47 -37.23 -40.13 -13.37
C ALA A 47 -37.28 -38.67 -12.89
N ALA A 48 -36.38 -37.82 -13.42
CA ALA A 48 -36.71 -36.62 -14.22
C ALA A 48 -35.53 -35.62 -14.36
N ALA A 49 -35.27 -35.19 -15.61
CA ALA A 49 -34.99 -33.82 -16.10
C ALA A 49 -33.88 -32.95 -15.44
N SER A 50 -33.11 -32.07 -16.11
CA SER A 50 -33.08 -31.53 -17.47
C SER A 50 -31.83 -30.63 -17.65
N ALA A 51 -31.44 -30.44 -18.93
CA ALA A 51 -30.86 -29.25 -19.56
C ALA A 51 -29.40 -28.79 -19.30
N SER A 52 -28.64 -28.84 -20.40
CA SER A 52 -27.43 -28.05 -20.74
C SER A 52 -27.84 -26.69 -21.38
N PRO A 53 -26.97 -25.66 -21.55
CA PRO A 53 -26.04 -25.69 -22.70
C PRO A 53 -24.67 -24.96 -22.55
N ALA A 54 -23.73 -25.45 -23.36
CA ALA A 54 -22.65 -24.84 -24.17
C ALA A 54 -22.15 -23.38 -23.96
N ALA A 55 -20.81 -23.21 -24.00
CA ALA A 55 -20.03 -22.34 -24.92
C ALA A 55 -18.54 -22.33 -24.48
N ALA A 56 -17.61 -22.96 -25.21
CA ALA A 56 -16.79 -22.42 -26.31
C ALA A 56 -15.45 -21.79 -25.86
N SER A 57 -14.35 -22.49 -26.16
CA SER A 57 -12.95 -22.02 -26.14
C SER A 57 -12.57 -21.30 -27.45
N PRO A 58 -11.42 -20.61 -27.47
CA PRO A 58 -10.43 -20.96 -28.49
C PRO A 58 -8.98 -21.03 -27.98
N ALA A 59 -8.18 -21.69 -28.82
CA ALA A 59 -6.82 -22.17 -28.64
C ALA A 59 -5.73 -21.11 -28.82
N ILE A 60 -4.55 -21.34 -28.24
CA ILE A 60 -3.26 -20.80 -28.73
C ILE A 60 -2.19 -21.91 -28.66
N ALA A 61 -1.40 -21.96 -29.73
CA ALA A 61 -0.53 -23.03 -30.19
C ALA A 61 0.86 -23.09 -29.52
N ALA A 62 1.50 -24.26 -29.69
CA ALA A 62 2.92 -24.56 -29.45
C ALA A 62 3.86 -23.92 -30.50
N PRO A 63 5.19 -23.96 -30.31
CA PRO A 63 6.02 -25.08 -30.84
C PRO A 63 7.23 -25.46 -29.93
N ALA A 64 7.58 -26.74 -29.77
CA ALA A 64 8.55 -27.56 -30.54
C ALA A 64 10.03 -27.48 -30.08
N ALA A 65 10.57 -28.64 -29.63
CA ALA A 65 11.98 -29.08 -29.73
C ALA A 65 12.02 -30.58 -29.36
N ALA A 66 12.13 -31.50 -30.33
CA ALA A 66 13.35 -32.16 -30.84
C ALA A 66 13.97 -33.18 -29.84
N MET A 67 13.82 -34.52 -30.06
CA MET A 67 14.72 -35.45 -30.79
C MET A 67 16.06 -35.67 -30.04
N VAL A 68 16.64 -36.85 -29.71
CA VAL A 68 16.80 -38.24 -30.25
C VAL A 68 17.52 -39.06 -29.10
N PRO A 69 18.06 -40.32 -29.22
CA PRO A 69 17.64 -41.61 -29.81
C PRO A 69 17.47 -42.78 -28.81
N ALA A 70 16.99 -43.88 -29.39
CA ALA A 70 16.83 -45.24 -28.87
C ALA A 70 18.12 -46.09 -28.81
N THR A 71 18.12 -47.09 -27.91
CA THR A 71 18.82 -48.38 -28.00
C THR A 71 17.99 -49.40 -27.20
N ALA A 72 17.30 -50.35 -27.83
CA ALA A 72 17.74 -51.66 -28.32
C ALA A 72 17.70 -52.78 -27.26
N ALA A 73 16.76 -53.71 -27.50
CA ALA A 73 16.78 -55.16 -27.32
C ALA A 73 17.40 -55.80 -26.05
N GLY A 74 16.56 -56.55 -25.34
CA GLY A 74 16.97 -57.57 -24.36
C GLY A 74 15.78 -58.42 -23.96
N ALA A 75 15.46 -59.42 -24.78
CA ALA A 75 14.54 -60.49 -24.39
C ALA A 75 15.25 -61.41 -23.41
N ASP A 76 14.72 -61.57 -22.19
CA ASP A 76 15.06 -62.73 -21.40
C ASP A 76 13.93 -63.22 -20.48
N ARG A 77 14.00 -64.54 -20.30
CA ARG A 77 12.98 -65.49 -19.85
C ARG A 77 12.29 -65.18 -18.53
N ALA A 78 11.00 -65.54 -18.52
CA ALA A 78 10.19 -65.74 -17.34
C ALA A 78 10.83 -66.71 -16.34
N GLN A 79 10.95 -66.26 -15.08
CA GLN A 79 11.04 -67.08 -13.88
C GLN A 79 9.91 -66.67 -12.93
N PRO A 80 9.05 -67.60 -12.47
CA PRO A 80 8.07 -67.31 -11.43
C PRO A 80 8.79 -67.26 -10.08
N VAL A 81 9.24 -66.07 -9.70
CA VAL A 81 9.75 -65.82 -8.34
C VAL A 81 8.55 -65.68 -7.41
N SER A 82 8.41 -66.65 -6.52
CA SER A 82 7.49 -66.66 -5.38
C SER A 82 7.44 -65.29 -4.70
N ALA A 83 6.24 -64.68 -4.68
CA ALA A 83 6.00 -63.39 -4.07
C ALA A 83 6.41 -63.40 -2.59
N PRO A 84 7.43 -62.63 -2.19
CA PRO A 84 7.71 -62.44 -0.77
C PRO A 84 6.52 -61.69 -0.18
N TRP A 85 6.02 -62.21 0.94
CA TRP A 85 5.01 -61.56 1.77
C TRP A 85 5.44 -60.12 2.05
N GLN A 86 4.81 -59.16 1.35
CA GLN A 86 4.98 -57.75 1.63
C GLN A 86 4.12 -57.43 2.86
N PRO A 87 4.73 -57.13 4.03
CA PRO A 87 3.95 -56.72 5.20
C PRO A 87 3.15 -55.49 4.82
N ALA A 88 1.83 -55.56 5.04
CA ALA A 88 0.88 -54.52 4.69
C ALA A 88 1.36 -53.16 5.22
N ALA A 89 1.79 -52.29 4.31
CA ALA A 89 2.33 -50.96 4.57
C ALA A 89 1.22 -49.99 5.04
N ARG A 90 0.65 -50.22 6.23
CA ARG A 90 -0.38 -49.35 6.82
C ARG A 90 0.20 -48.11 7.52
N GLY A 91 1.52 -47.97 7.60
CA GLY A 91 2.21 -46.84 8.25
C GLY A 91 2.51 -45.62 7.36
N GLY A 92 2.40 -45.72 6.03
CA GLY A 92 2.85 -44.64 5.11
C GLY A 92 2.00 -43.37 5.15
N ALA A 93 0.67 -43.52 5.17
CA ALA A 93 -0.25 -42.39 4.98
C ALA A 93 -0.16 -41.31 6.09
N VAL A 94 0.16 -41.68 7.33
CA VAL A 94 0.28 -40.70 8.43
C VAL A 94 1.54 -39.85 8.25
N ARG A 95 2.64 -40.48 7.82
CA ARG A 95 3.90 -39.79 7.56
C ARG A 95 3.76 -38.78 6.42
N ASP A 96 3.03 -39.13 5.36
CA ASP A 96 2.82 -38.24 4.21
C ASP A 96 1.96 -37.02 4.59
N ILE A 97 0.90 -37.21 5.39
CA ILE A 97 0.06 -36.09 5.87
C ILE A 97 0.88 -35.14 6.75
N VAL A 98 1.70 -35.66 7.66
CA VAL A 98 2.55 -34.82 8.53
C VAL A 98 3.54 -34.01 7.70
N LEU A 99 4.15 -34.59 6.66
CA LEU A 99 5.05 -33.88 5.76
C LEU A 99 4.32 -32.77 4.97
N ILE A 100 3.14 -33.04 4.43
CA ILE A 100 2.36 -32.02 3.70
C ILE A 100 1.99 -30.86 4.61
N VAL A 101 1.51 -31.13 5.83
CA VAL A 101 1.15 -30.09 6.80
C VAL A 101 2.38 -29.28 7.21
N ALA A 102 3.52 -29.94 7.48
CA ALA A 102 4.75 -29.26 7.83
C ALA A 102 5.25 -28.34 6.70
N VAL A 103 5.23 -28.81 5.44
CA VAL A 103 5.61 -28.00 4.27
C VAL A 103 4.66 -26.82 4.09
N ALA A 104 3.35 -27.02 4.24
CA ALA A 104 2.36 -25.95 4.15
C ALA A 104 2.56 -24.87 5.24
N LEU A 105 2.83 -25.28 6.48
CA LEU A 105 3.13 -24.35 7.57
C LEU A 105 4.42 -23.57 7.32
N LEU A 106 5.48 -24.23 6.85
CA LEU A 106 6.74 -23.56 6.49
C LEU A 106 6.54 -22.55 5.36
N ALA A 107 5.75 -22.89 4.34
CA ALA A 107 5.42 -21.97 3.26
C ALA A 107 4.64 -20.74 3.75
N LEU A 108 3.68 -20.92 4.66
CA LEU A 108 2.94 -19.81 5.28
C LEU A 108 3.83 -18.92 6.15
N ILE A 109 4.76 -19.52 6.92
CA ILE A 109 5.73 -18.77 7.72
C ILE A 109 6.64 -17.94 6.80
N ALA A 110 7.14 -18.52 5.70
CA ALA A 110 7.98 -17.80 4.74
C ALA A 110 7.25 -16.61 4.09
N LEU A 111 6.01 -16.80 3.65
CA LEU A 111 5.17 -15.72 3.10
C LEU A 111 4.87 -14.64 4.15
N GLY A 112 4.64 -15.05 5.40
CA GLY A 112 4.43 -14.13 6.52
C GLY A 112 5.68 -13.30 6.83
N SER A 113 6.87 -13.92 6.82
CA SER A 113 8.13 -13.21 7.09
C SER A 113 8.47 -12.20 6.01
N ASP A 114 8.24 -12.50 4.73
CA ASP A 114 8.51 -11.58 3.62
C ASP A 114 7.68 -10.28 3.77
N TRP A 115 6.43 -10.40 4.20
CA TRP A 115 5.57 -9.24 4.47
C TRP A 115 6.12 -8.36 5.60
N VAL A 116 6.60 -8.96 6.68
CA VAL A 116 7.20 -8.24 7.82
C VAL A 116 8.49 -7.54 7.39
N PHE A 117 9.36 -8.22 6.66
CA PHE A 117 10.59 -7.62 6.12
C PHE A 117 10.31 -6.47 5.16
N TYR A 118 9.30 -6.61 4.31
CA TYR A 118 8.90 -5.55 3.38
C TYR A 118 8.45 -4.28 4.13
N ARG A 119 7.63 -4.45 5.18
CA ARG A 119 7.21 -3.34 6.05
C ARG A 119 8.38 -2.67 6.76
N GLN A 120 9.29 -3.45 7.32
CA GLN A 120 10.50 -2.92 7.97
C GLN A 120 11.40 -2.18 6.98
N LEU A 121 11.50 -2.65 5.74
CA LEU A 121 12.29 -2.01 4.69
C LEU A 121 11.68 -0.65 4.30
N ASP A 122 10.36 -0.59 4.16
CA ASP A 122 9.65 0.66 3.85
C ASP A 122 9.75 1.66 5.01
N GLU A 123 9.64 1.20 6.27
CA GLU A 123 9.87 2.05 7.45
C GLU A 123 11.31 2.57 7.49
N MET A 124 12.30 1.72 7.19
CA MET A 124 13.71 2.13 7.12
C MET A 124 13.98 3.12 5.99
N ARG A 125 13.32 2.98 4.83
CA ARG A 125 13.41 3.94 3.72
C ARG A 125 12.75 5.27 4.09
N ALA A 126 11.55 5.22 4.67
CA ALA A 126 10.85 6.39 5.16
C ALA A 126 11.64 7.10 6.28
N ALA A 127 12.38 6.38 7.11
CA ALA A 127 13.23 6.97 8.15
C ALA A 127 14.53 7.58 7.60
N ARG A 128 15.02 7.13 6.44
CA ARG A 128 16.30 7.57 5.87
C ARG A 128 16.19 8.76 4.93
N ARG A 129 15.04 8.99 4.31
CA ARG A 129 14.84 10.12 3.39
C ARG A 129 14.81 11.48 4.10
N ALA A 130 14.86 12.54 3.32
CA ALA A 130 14.58 13.90 3.75
C ALA A 130 13.09 14.08 4.10
N TRP A 131 12.81 14.91 5.10
CA TRP A 131 11.45 15.31 5.48
C TRP A 131 11.43 16.82 5.68
N LEU A 132 10.93 17.55 4.68
CA LEU A 132 10.77 19.00 4.79
C LEU A 132 9.51 19.33 5.60
N ALA A 133 9.70 19.74 6.84
CA ALA A 133 8.64 20.12 7.76
C ALA A 133 8.58 21.66 7.90
N PRO A 134 7.58 22.33 7.33
CA PRO A 134 7.34 23.76 7.55
C PRO A 134 6.93 23.97 9.00
N GLN A 135 7.75 24.70 9.75
CA GLN A 135 7.61 24.89 11.20
C GLN A 135 6.71 26.07 11.54
N SER A 136 6.93 27.21 10.87
CA SER A 136 6.15 28.43 11.09
C SER A 136 6.19 29.32 9.86
N ALA A 137 5.22 30.23 9.78
CA ALA A 137 5.25 31.36 8.87
C ALA A 137 5.32 32.66 9.67
N SER A 138 6.03 33.63 9.12
CA SER A 138 6.25 34.93 9.75
C SER A 138 6.31 36.03 8.68
N SER A 139 6.18 37.28 9.11
CA SER A 139 6.27 38.46 8.28
C SER A 139 7.01 39.55 9.05
N ASP A 140 8.01 40.18 8.45
CA ASP A 140 8.84 41.18 9.14
C ASP A 140 8.05 42.47 9.46
N LYS A 141 6.97 42.73 8.73
CA LYS A 141 6.11 43.93 8.87
C LYS A 141 4.65 43.52 8.81
N ALA A 142 3.76 44.36 9.31
CA ALA A 142 2.33 44.21 9.06
C ALA A 142 2.02 44.44 7.57
N PRO A 143 0.97 43.80 7.02
CA PRO A 143 0.54 44.06 5.65
C PRO A 143 0.18 45.54 5.45
N VAL A 144 0.38 46.05 4.23
CA VAL A 144 0.03 47.42 3.84
C VAL A 144 -0.76 47.37 2.54
N VAL A 145 -1.92 48.04 2.50
CA VAL A 145 -2.81 48.02 1.33
C VAL A 145 -2.09 48.48 0.07
N GLY A 146 -2.28 47.71 -1.01
CA GLY A 146 -1.72 48.03 -2.33
C GLY A 146 -0.21 47.80 -2.46
N ARG A 147 0.46 47.21 -1.45
CA ARG A 147 1.87 46.79 -1.52
C ARG A 147 2.00 45.27 -1.52
N PRO A 148 3.00 44.71 -2.22
CA PRO A 148 3.35 43.31 -2.06
C PRO A 148 3.66 43.00 -0.60
N PHE A 149 3.27 41.80 -0.16
CA PHE A 149 3.46 41.37 1.21
C PHE A 149 4.33 40.13 1.26
N GLU A 150 5.46 40.22 1.97
CA GLU A 150 6.41 39.11 2.05
C GLU A 150 6.14 38.26 3.29
N VAL A 151 6.03 36.95 3.07
CA VAL A 151 5.85 35.95 4.11
C VAL A 151 7.02 35.00 4.08
N SER A 152 7.63 34.78 5.23
CA SER A 152 8.77 33.88 5.41
C SER A 152 8.30 32.59 6.07
N VAL A 153 8.43 31.49 5.36
CA VAL A 153 8.17 30.15 5.87
C VAL A 153 9.50 29.57 6.35
N LEU A 154 9.57 29.22 7.63
CA LEU A 154 10.68 28.48 8.20
C LEU A 154 10.44 26.99 7.97
N THR A 155 11.40 26.34 7.33
CA THR A 155 11.35 24.91 7.02
C THR A 155 12.54 24.22 7.64
N GLN A 156 12.30 23.05 8.22
CA GLN A 156 13.34 22.18 8.75
C GLN A 156 13.37 20.88 7.95
N ASN A 157 14.55 20.37 7.64
CA ASN A 157 14.69 18.99 7.19
C ASN A 157 14.94 18.09 8.42
N SER A 158 13.90 17.38 8.86
CA SER A 158 13.97 16.43 9.99
C SER A 158 14.39 15.02 9.57
N GLY A 159 14.61 14.80 8.27
CA GLY A 159 15.05 13.52 7.72
C GLY A 159 16.56 13.29 7.85
N ALA A 160 17.02 12.11 7.43
CA ALA A 160 18.45 11.75 7.48
C ALA A 160 19.21 12.07 6.19
N GLU A 161 18.49 12.33 5.09
CA GLU A 161 19.06 12.68 3.79
C GLU A 161 18.80 14.16 3.43
N PRO A 162 19.64 14.76 2.55
CA PRO A 162 19.37 16.09 2.02
C PRO A 162 18.17 16.09 1.08
N ALA A 163 17.32 17.11 1.19
CA ALA A 163 16.33 17.43 0.18
C ALA A 163 17.03 18.22 -0.93
N THR A 164 16.97 17.72 -2.15
CA THR A 164 17.60 18.33 -3.34
C THR A 164 16.53 18.80 -4.32
N ASP A 165 16.91 19.63 -5.29
CA ASP A 165 16.03 20.03 -6.39
C ASP A 165 14.72 20.67 -5.92
N ILE A 166 14.82 21.46 -4.83
CA ILE A 166 13.64 21.97 -4.15
C ILE A 166 12.97 23.07 -4.98
N PHE A 167 11.70 22.84 -5.31
CA PHE A 167 10.81 23.83 -5.86
C PHE A 167 9.77 24.23 -4.82
N THR A 168 9.48 25.53 -4.75
CA THR A 168 8.47 26.07 -3.82
C THR A 168 7.46 26.89 -4.59
N ASP A 169 6.18 26.64 -4.35
CA ASP A 169 5.07 27.44 -4.86
C ASP A 169 4.04 27.69 -3.76
N ALA A 170 3.30 28.79 -3.87
CA ALA A 170 2.23 29.15 -2.96
C ALA A 170 1.04 29.73 -3.72
N ALA A 171 -0.16 29.41 -3.26
CA ALA A 171 -1.41 29.86 -3.86
C ALA A 171 -2.23 30.68 -2.85
N PRO A 172 -1.73 31.85 -2.40
CA PRO A 172 -2.40 32.64 -1.39
C PRO A 172 -3.77 33.13 -1.87
N PHE A 173 -4.74 33.18 -0.96
CA PHE A 173 -6.06 33.72 -1.21
C PHE A 173 -6.63 34.36 0.06
N THR A 174 -7.61 35.26 -0.12
CA THR A 174 -8.36 35.85 0.99
C THR A 174 -9.76 35.27 1.08
N VAL A 175 -10.31 35.24 2.28
CA VAL A 175 -11.70 34.87 2.54
C VAL A 175 -12.26 35.72 3.67
N ALA A 176 -13.56 36.04 3.61
CA ALA A 176 -14.24 36.73 4.71
C ALA A 176 -14.15 35.88 5.98
N LEU A 177 -13.96 36.52 7.14
CA LEU A 177 -13.82 35.82 8.41
C LEU A 177 -15.04 34.93 8.72
N ALA A 178 -16.24 35.39 8.35
CA ALA A 178 -17.48 34.62 8.49
C ALA A 178 -17.51 33.32 7.66
N ASP A 179 -16.74 33.26 6.57
CA ASP A 179 -16.68 32.14 5.64
C ASP A 179 -15.45 31.24 5.86
N ALA A 180 -14.61 31.53 6.87
CA ALA A 180 -13.34 30.84 7.09
C ALA A 180 -13.50 29.32 7.29
N GLY A 181 -14.61 28.89 7.90
CA GLY A 181 -14.98 27.47 8.07
C GLY A 181 -15.89 26.91 6.98
N SER A 182 -16.05 27.63 5.85
CA SER A 182 -16.96 27.19 4.79
C SER A 182 -16.33 26.06 3.94
N PRO A 183 -17.15 25.16 3.37
CA PRO A 183 -16.66 24.13 2.44
C PRO A 183 -15.95 24.68 1.19
N SER A 184 -16.14 25.96 0.88
CA SER A 184 -15.47 26.63 -0.22
C SER A 184 -13.97 26.87 0.07
N VAL A 185 -13.63 27.18 1.32
CA VAL A 185 -12.25 27.34 1.78
C VAL A 185 -11.54 26.00 1.78
N ASP A 186 -12.18 24.96 2.32
CA ASP A 186 -11.65 23.58 2.29
C ASP A 186 -11.35 23.10 0.87
N ARG A 187 -12.23 23.44 -0.09
CA ARG A 187 -12.02 23.12 -1.50
C ARG A 187 -10.79 23.83 -2.06
N LYS A 188 -10.62 25.13 -1.81
CA LYS A 188 -9.44 25.89 -2.27
C LYS A 188 -8.14 25.33 -1.67
N ILE A 189 -8.16 24.96 -0.39
CA ILE A 189 -7.01 24.32 0.29
C ILE A 189 -6.71 22.97 -0.36
N ARG A 190 -7.73 22.16 -0.63
CA ARG A 190 -7.58 20.86 -1.30
C ARG A 190 -7.09 21.00 -2.74
N ASP A 191 -7.55 22.00 -3.48
CA ASP A 191 -7.09 22.29 -4.83
C ASP A 191 -5.60 22.69 -4.83
N ALA A 192 -5.16 23.46 -3.84
CA ALA A 192 -3.75 23.77 -3.64
C ALA A 192 -2.92 22.52 -3.29
N LEU A 193 -3.43 21.62 -2.44
CA LEU A 193 -2.79 20.34 -2.16
C LEU A 193 -2.68 19.46 -3.42
N ASN A 194 -3.76 19.33 -4.20
CA ASN A 194 -3.74 18.56 -5.44
C ASN A 194 -2.73 19.13 -6.45
N ARG A 195 -2.61 20.47 -6.52
CA ARG A 195 -1.57 21.13 -7.31
C ARG A 195 -0.17 20.79 -6.79
N CYS A 196 0.02 20.77 -5.48
CA CYS A 196 1.30 20.40 -4.86
C CYS A 196 1.74 19.00 -5.30
N LEU A 197 0.86 18.01 -5.21
CA LEU A 197 1.15 16.62 -5.60
C LEU A 197 1.41 16.43 -7.10
N ALA A 198 0.98 17.37 -7.93
CA ALA A 198 1.24 17.38 -9.37
C ALA A 198 2.52 18.15 -9.74
N THR A 199 3.12 18.86 -8.78
CA THR A 199 4.26 19.74 -9.01
C THR A 199 5.54 18.92 -9.07
N LYS A 200 6.38 19.16 -10.08
CA LYS A 200 7.69 18.50 -10.17
C LYS A 200 8.74 19.28 -9.38
N PRO A 201 9.72 18.60 -8.76
CA PRO A 201 10.91 19.24 -8.23
C PRO A 201 11.62 20.06 -9.33
N GLY A 202 12.32 21.12 -8.93
CA GLY A 202 13.05 21.99 -9.86
C GLY A 202 14.47 21.49 -10.09
N ASP A 203 14.97 21.56 -11.32
CA ASP A 203 16.32 21.03 -11.61
C ASP A 203 17.42 21.92 -11.03
N HIS A 204 18.20 21.39 -10.08
CA HIS A 204 19.40 22.01 -9.48
C HIS A 204 19.18 23.37 -8.81
N THR A 205 17.99 23.60 -8.26
CA THR A 205 17.60 24.90 -7.69
C THR A 205 18.17 25.17 -6.29
N ARG A 206 17.99 24.23 -5.36
CA ARG A 206 18.30 24.40 -3.93
C ARG A 206 18.44 23.05 -3.23
N VAL A 207 19.30 23.01 -2.21
CA VAL A 207 19.48 21.85 -1.32
C VAL A 207 19.27 22.27 0.13
N ILE A 208 18.48 21.50 0.90
CA ILE A 208 18.35 21.65 2.35
C ILE A 208 18.87 20.37 3.01
N TYR A 209 19.98 20.49 3.70
CA TYR A 209 20.58 19.39 4.46
C TYR A 209 19.80 19.11 5.75
N PRO A 210 19.90 17.89 6.29
CA PRO A 210 19.41 17.58 7.64
C PRO A 210 19.98 18.58 8.66
N THR A 211 19.10 19.19 9.45
CA THR A 211 19.51 20.16 10.46
C THR A 211 19.11 19.72 11.86
N ALA A 212 20.05 19.85 12.80
CA ALA A 212 19.73 19.83 14.22
C ALA A 212 18.70 20.93 14.52
N SER A 213 17.87 20.72 15.55
CA SER A 213 16.59 21.39 15.87
C SER A 213 16.49 22.92 15.79
N ASN A 214 17.57 23.65 15.53
CA ASN A 214 17.64 25.10 15.60
C ASN A 214 18.12 25.76 14.28
N ALA A 215 18.56 24.98 13.28
CA ALA A 215 18.93 25.53 11.98
C ALA A 215 17.76 25.37 11.00
N ASN A 216 17.02 26.46 10.81
CA ASN A 216 15.88 26.51 9.89
C ASN A 216 16.29 27.19 8.59
N ASP A 217 15.83 26.61 7.49
CA ASP A 217 15.90 27.24 6.19
C ASP A 217 14.72 28.21 6.03
N ARG A 218 14.97 29.41 5.52
CA ARG A 218 13.95 30.44 5.32
C ARG A 218 13.58 30.51 3.84
N THR A 219 12.29 30.37 3.54
CA THR A 219 11.75 30.57 2.19
C THR A 219 10.83 31.77 2.17
N VAL A 220 11.14 32.76 1.35
CA VAL A 220 10.35 33.99 1.24
C VAL A 220 9.35 33.84 0.09
N LEU A 221 8.07 34.04 0.41
CA LEU A 221 6.94 34.02 -0.50
C LEU A 221 6.42 35.45 -0.68
N SER A 222 6.26 35.87 -1.92
CA SER A 222 5.69 37.18 -2.24
C SER A 222 4.20 37.07 -2.51
N ILE A 223 3.38 37.69 -1.65
CA ILE A 223 1.93 37.77 -1.81
C ILE A 223 1.58 39.00 -2.64
N LYS A 224 0.71 38.78 -3.63
CA LYS A 224 0.23 39.81 -4.55
C LYS A 224 -0.48 40.93 -3.79
N ARG A 225 -0.21 42.18 -4.17
CA ARG A 225 -0.77 43.38 -3.52
C ARG A 225 -2.30 43.44 -3.57
N GLU A 226 -2.92 42.80 -4.56
CA GLU A 226 -4.37 42.78 -4.75
C GLU A 226 -5.09 41.94 -3.69
N LEU A 227 -4.36 41.04 -2.99
CA LEU A 227 -4.88 40.26 -1.87
C LEU A 227 -4.81 41.03 -0.54
N ILE A 228 -4.16 42.19 -0.51
CA ILE A 228 -4.02 43.01 0.70
C ILE A 228 -4.92 44.23 0.56
N ASP A 229 -6.20 44.03 0.89
CA ASP A 229 -7.22 45.07 0.90
C ASP A 229 -7.49 45.60 2.33
N TRP A 230 -8.35 46.62 2.43
CA TRP A 230 -8.74 47.18 3.72
C TRP A 230 -9.40 46.15 4.63
N ASP A 231 -10.10 45.17 4.06
CA ASP A 231 -10.77 44.12 4.82
C ASP A 231 -9.78 43.20 5.53
N VAL A 232 -8.64 42.88 4.90
CA VAL A 232 -7.54 42.16 5.57
C VAL A 232 -6.94 43.00 6.69
N LEU A 233 -6.75 44.31 6.48
CA LEU A 233 -6.20 45.19 7.52
C LEU A 233 -7.13 45.40 8.71
N TYR A 234 -8.45 45.48 8.48
CA TYR A 234 -9.44 45.64 9.54
C TYR A 234 -9.89 44.30 10.14
N GLY A 235 -9.38 43.17 9.64
CA GLY A 235 -9.68 41.84 10.16
C GLY A 235 -11.06 41.29 9.79
N THR A 236 -11.72 41.87 8.77
CA THR A 236 -12.97 41.31 8.21
C THR A 236 -12.69 40.18 7.21
N LYS A 237 -11.48 40.14 6.64
CA LYS A 237 -10.94 39.01 5.87
C LYS A 237 -9.70 38.42 6.53
N ILE A 238 -9.51 37.13 6.31
CA ILE A 238 -8.26 36.42 6.61
C ILE A 238 -7.49 36.15 5.32
N LEU A 239 -6.17 36.18 5.41
CA LEU A 239 -5.26 35.81 4.33
C LEU A 239 -4.77 34.38 4.58
N VAL A 240 -5.11 33.46 3.69
CA VAL A 240 -4.72 32.05 3.76
C VAL A 240 -3.61 31.79 2.75
N VAL A 241 -2.54 31.12 3.17
CA VAL A 241 -1.35 30.86 2.37
C VAL A 241 -1.09 29.35 2.33
N PRO A 242 -1.80 28.61 1.45
CA PRO A 242 -1.40 27.25 1.14
C PRO A 242 -0.16 27.28 0.25
N GLY A 243 0.79 26.39 0.51
CA GLY A 243 1.99 26.25 -0.29
C GLY A 243 2.52 24.82 -0.34
N CYS A 244 3.56 24.64 -1.14
CA CYS A 244 4.12 23.35 -1.47
C CYS A 244 5.64 23.43 -1.54
N PHE A 245 6.31 22.44 -0.97
CA PHE A 245 7.68 22.07 -1.31
C PHE A 245 7.64 20.78 -2.13
N ALA A 246 8.12 20.81 -3.37
CA ALA A 246 8.39 19.61 -4.17
C ALA A 246 9.91 19.42 -4.24
N TYR A 247 10.42 18.24 -3.89
CA TYR A 247 11.85 17.99 -3.75
C TYR A 247 12.22 16.55 -4.08
N ARG A 248 13.52 16.28 -4.23
CA ARG A 248 14.06 14.93 -4.38
C ARG A 248 14.85 14.48 -3.15
N SER A 249 14.65 13.24 -2.73
CA SER A 249 15.48 12.53 -1.75
C SER A 249 15.65 11.08 -2.21
N ALA A 250 16.83 10.48 -2.04
CA ALA A 250 17.13 9.13 -2.55
C ALA A 250 16.73 8.89 -4.02
N GLY A 251 16.74 9.93 -4.87
CA GLY A 251 16.31 9.86 -6.27
C GLY A 251 14.79 9.77 -6.50
N GLN A 252 13.98 9.81 -5.44
CA GLN A 252 12.51 9.84 -5.50
C GLN A 252 11.99 11.26 -5.31
N THR A 253 10.82 11.55 -5.90
CA THR A 253 10.11 12.82 -5.73
C THR A 253 9.23 12.76 -4.49
N HIS A 254 9.27 13.81 -3.69
CA HIS A 254 8.46 14.01 -2.50
C HIS A 254 7.88 15.42 -2.47
N HIS A 255 6.84 15.58 -1.66
CA HIS A 255 6.06 16.77 -1.51
C HIS A 255 5.83 17.05 -0.03
N SER A 256 5.77 18.32 0.32
CA SER A 256 5.36 18.76 1.64
C SER A 256 4.48 19.99 1.48
N ALA A 257 3.18 19.78 1.61
CA ALA A 257 2.18 20.83 1.56
C ALA A 257 2.00 21.44 2.95
N PHE A 258 1.78 22.74 2.99
CA PHE A 258 1.52 23.48 4.22
C PHE A 258 0.39 24.49 4.01
N CYS A 259 -0.23 24.90 5.10
CA CYS A 259 -1.18 26.00 5.09
C CYS A 259 -1.04 26.82 6.37
N PHE A 260 -0.76 28.11 6.20
CA PHE A 260 -0.77 29.11 7.28
C PHE A 260 -1.81 30.17 7.00
N PHE A 261 -2.23 30.93 8.02
CA PHE A 261 -3.11 32.07 7.81
C PHE A 261 -2.74 33.28 8.68
N TYR A 262 -3.08 34.46 8.17
CA TYR A 262 -2.98 35.73 8.87
C TYR A 262 -4.38 36.32 9.08
N GLN A 263 -4.70 36.62 10.33
CA GLN A 263 -5.89 37.36 10.75
C GLN A 263 -5.44 38.56 11.58
N HIS A 264 -5.84 39.76 11.18
CA HIS A 264 -5.50 40.98 11.93
C HIS A 264 -6.04 40.91 13.37
N GLY A 265 -5.21 41.30 14.33
CA GLY A 265 -5.54 41.26 15.77
C GLY A 265 -5.50 39.86 16.41
N PHE A 266 -5.33 38.78 15.61
CA PHE A 266 -5.23 37.41 16.11
C PHE A 266 -3.86 36.78 15.83
N SER A 267 -3.39 36.84 14.57
CA SER A 267 -2.10 36.27 14.19
C SER A 267 -0.94 37.15 14.66
N ASN A 268 0.08 36.53 15.24
CA ASN A 268 1.35 37.19 15.52
C ASN A 268 2.18 37.27 14.23
N ALA A 269 2.78 38.42 13.93
CA ALA A 269 3.66 38.59 12.77
C ALA A 269 4.85 37.61 12.78
N GLU A 270 5.33 37.19 13.95
CA GLU A 270 6.44 36.24 14.09
C GLU A 270 6.01 34.77 14.03
N ASN A 271 4.71 34.48 14.24
CA ASN A 271 4.21 33.11 14.28
C ASN A 271 2.75 33.04 13.83
N TRP A 272 2.57 32.79 12.54
CA TRP A 272 1.26 32.62 11.94
C TRP A 272 0.69 31.25 12.30
N PRO A 273 -0.60 31.17 12.67
CA PRO A 273 -1.25 29.90 12.93
C PRO A 273 -1.32 28.99 11.68
N ILE A 274 -1.30 27.68 11.92
CA ILE A 274 -1.48 26.64 10.90
C ILE A 274 -2.97 26.43 10.64
N CYS A 275 -3.36 26.22 9.38
CA CYS A 275 -4.73 25.85 9.01
C CYS A 275 -5.08 24.44 9.52
N GLN A 276 -6.35 24.17 9.81
CA GLN A 276 -6.79 22.82 10.22
C GLN A 276 -6.60 21.76 9.13
N GLY A 277 -6.55 22.17 7.86
CA GLY A 277 -6.33 21.30 6.71
C GLY A 277 -5.25 21.82 5.77
N GLY A 278 -4.83 20.98 4.81
CA GLY A 278 -3.83 21.34 3.80
C GLY A 278 -2.38 21.05 4.16
N ASN A 279 -2.12 20.53 5.36
CA ASN A 279 -0.79 20.04 5.74
C ASN A 279 -0.66 18.56 5.34
N TYR A 280 0.36 18.24 4.56
CA TYR A 280 0.58 16.89 4.03
C TYR A 280 2.05 16.67 3.72
N ALA A 281 2.53 15.44 3.86
CA ALA A 281 3.83 15.02 3.37
C ALA A 281 3.75 13.57 2.87
N ASP A 282 4.41 13.28 1.74
CA ASP A 282 4.53 11.94 1.15
C ASP A 282 5.96 11.48 1.00
#